data_AF-A0A7R9VMV3-F1
#
_entry.id   AF-A0A7R9VMV3-F1
#
_cell.length_a   1.000
_cell.length_b   1.000
_cell.length_c   1.000
_cell.angle_alpha   90.00
_cell.angle_beta   90.00
_cell.angle_gamma   90.00
#
_symmetry.space_group_name_H-M   'P 1'
#
loop_
_entity.id
_entity.type
_entity.pdbx_description
1 polymer ?
#
loop_
_entity_poly.entity_id
_entity_poly.type
_entity_poly.pdbx_seq_one_letter_code
_entity_poly.pdbx_strand_id
1 'polypeptide(L)'
;TTLWLSGNDFGDTGISDLVNSLRHNNGVRHLILGVNKIGMHGTEALASLLKDNENKLEVICLGGNDVGDSGACALGKVLPSTTLKELFLKNCNISDSGASILSMSLSKNTCLQQVWLGENKLTDHGAKSFAAALECNSAVRILDLSNNEVGDAGARALLEMLKLNHTIRTINLEGNKI
;
A
#
# COMPACT_ATOMS: atom_id res chain seq x y z
N THR A 1 13.46 15.25 0.82
CA THR A 1 12.86 15.98 -0.33
C THR A 1 11.62 15.26 -0.81
N THR A 2 10.59 16.02 -1.22
CA THR A 2 9.39 15.47 -1.87
C THR A 2 9.46 15.69 -3.37
N LEU A 3 9.12 14.68 -4.16
CA LEU A 3 9.02 14.75 -5.61
C LEU A 3 7.55 14.59 -6.03
N TRP A 4 6.97 15.67 -6.56
CA TRP A 4 5.58 15.72 -7.01
C TRP A 4 5.51 15.50 -8.51
N LEU A 5 4.94 14.36 -8.91
CA LEU A 5 4.87 13.93 -10.31
C LEU A 5 3.47 13.44 -10.69
N SER A 6 2.44 13.74 -9.89
CA SER A 6 1.08 13.29 -10.18
C SER A 6 0.50 13.94 -11.43
N GLY A 7 -0.28 13.21 -12.22
CA GLY A 7 -0.97 13.74 -13.40
C GLY A 7 -0.07 13.99 -14.63
N ASN A 8 1.04 13.25 -14.78
CA ASN A 8 2.03 13.48 -15.84
C ASN A 8 2.13 12.33 -16.87
N ASP A 9 1.17 11.40 -16.90
CA ASP A 9 1.10 10.34 -17.91
C ASP A 9 2.41 9.53 -18.10
N PHE A 10 3.19 9.36 -17.02
CA PHE A 10 4.49 8.67 -17.07
C PHE A 10 4.42 7.27 -17.70
N GLY A 11 3.36 6.51 -17.40
CA GLY A 11 3.26 5.09 -17.72
C GLY A 11 4.40 4.26 -17.12
N ASP A 12 4.44 2.98 -17.48
CA ASP A 12 5.44 2.04 -16.94
C ASP A 12 6.87 2.36 -17.41
N THR A 13 7.02 2.83 -18.65
CA THR A 13 8.33 3.20 -19.20
C THR A 13 8.92 4.41 -18.47
N GLY A 14 8.13 5.46 -18.26
CA GLY A 14 8.61 6.65 -17.55
C GLY A 14 8.98 6.35 -16.09
N ILE A 15 8.26 5.43 -15.44
CA ILE A 15 8.63 4.95 -14.10
C ILE A 15 9.93 4.18 -14.10
N SER A 16 10.20 3.39 -15.13
CA SER A 16 11.47 2.66 -15.24
C SER A 16 12.67 3.63 -15.33
N ASP A 17 12.55 4.70 -16.11
CA ASP A 17 13.57 5.75 -16.22
C ASP A 17 13.74 6.54 -14.90
N LEU A 18 12.62 6.84 -14.24
CA LEU A 18 12.62 7.48 -12.92
C LEU A 18 13.33 6.61 -11.88
N VAL A 19 13.03 5.31 -11.85
CA VAL A 19 13.67 4.35 -10.95
C VAL A 19 15.18 4.35 -11.14
N ASN A 20 15.66 4.31 -12.38
CA ASN A 20 17.10 4.37 -12.67
C ASN A 20 17.74 5.67 -12.16
N SER A 21 17.03 6.80 -12.25
CA SER A 21 17.50 8.08 -11.73
C SER A 21 17.50 8.13 -10.19
N LEU A 22 16.57 7.43 -9.54
CA LEU A 22 16.42 7.42 -8.08
C LEU A 22 17.29 6.37 -7.37
N ARG A 23 17.82 5.34 -8.05
CA ARG A 23 18.66 4.29 -7.42
C ARG A 23 19.85 4.83 -6.64
N HIS A 24 20.39 5.97 -7.05
CA HIS A 24 21.53 6.61 -6.39
C HIS A 24 21.14 7.90 -5.64
N ASN A 25 19.84 8.22 -5.59
CA ASN A 25 19.33 9.39 -4.91
C ASN A 25 18.81 9.05 -3.50
N ASN A 26 19.56 9.43 -2.49
CA ASN A 26 19.18 9.27 -1.07
C ASN A 26 18.54 10.52 -0.45
N GLY A 27 18.31 11.57 -1.26
CA GLY A 27 17.71 12.83 -0.82
C GLY A 27 16.18 12.84 -0.93
N VAL A 28 15.62 12.14 -1.92
CA VAL A 28 14.18 11.97 -2.06
C VAL A 28 13.66 11.03 -0.97
N ARG A 29 12.64 11.49 -0.25
CA ARG A 29 11.97 10.78 0.84
C ARG A 29 10.51 10.50 0.49
N HIS A 30 9.85 11.42 -0.20
CA HIS A 30 8.45 11.26 -0.57
C HIS A 30 8.32 11.29 -2.09
N LEU A 31 7.69 10.28 -2.66
CA LEU A 31 7.50 10.12 -4.09
C LEU A 31 6.00 10.07 -4.41
N ILE A 32 5.50 11.12 -5.07
CA ILE A 32 4.07 11.34 -5.28
C ILE A 32 3.72 11.15 -6.76
N LEU A 33 3.17 9.99 -7.09
CA LEU A 33 2.98 9.47 -8.44
C LEU A 33 1.50 9.18 -8.78
N GLY A 34 0.54 9.81 -8.10
CA GLY A 34 -0.87 9.58 -8.37
C GLY A 34 -1.27 9.93 -9.81
N VAL A 35 -2.22 9.19 -10.39
CA VAL A 35 -2.80 9.44 -11.72
C VAL A 35 -1.72 9.58 -12.82
N ASN A 36 -0.97 8.51 -13.08
CA ASN A 36 0.14 8.48 -14.04
C ASN A 36 0.09 7.30 -15.03
N LYS A 37 -1.03 6.57 -15.08
CA LYS A 37 -1.19 5.36 -15.92
C LYS A 37 -0.13 4.29 -15.63
N ILE A 38 0.31 4.22 -14.37
CA ILE A 38 1.28 3.21 -13.92
C ILE A 38 0.53 1.89 -13.77
N GLY A 39 0.96 0.88 -14.50
CA GLY A 39 0.46 -0.48 -14.45
C GLY A 39 1.30 -1.38 -13.55
N MET A 40 1.15 -2.69 -13.77
CA MET A 40 1.92 -3.68 -13.01
C MET A 40 3.43 -3.57 -13.25
N HIS A 41 3.89 -3.28 -14.46
CA HIS A 41 5.33 -3.25 -14.76
C HIS A 41 6.03 -2.04 -14.16
N GLY A 42 5.39 -0.86 -14.17
CA GLY A 42 5.91 0.31 -13.47
C GLY A 42 5.92 0.08 -11.96
N THR A 43 4.91 -0.61 -11.42
CA THR A 43 4.90 -0.99 -10.00
C THR A 43 6.01 -1.99 -9.66
N GLU A 44 6.28 -2.97 -10.52
CA GLU A 44 7.42 -3.89 -10.37
C GLU A 44 8.76 -3.14 -10.38
N ALA A 45 8.92 -2.15 -11.26
CA ALA A 45 10.09 -1.29 -11.28
C ALA A 45 10.25 -0.51 -9.96
N LEU A 46 9.16 0.06 -9.43
CA LEU A 46 9.17 0.74 -8.12
C LEU A 46 9.49 -0.23 -6.97
N ALA A 47 8.94 -1.44 -7.00
CA ALA A 47 9.29 -2.47 -6.02
C ALA A 47 10.79 -2.79 -6.06
N SER A 48 11.40 -2.84 -7.26
CA SER A 48 12.84 -3.03 -7.40
C SER A 48 13.67 -1.89 -6.81
N LEU A 49 13.16 -0.65 -6.85
CA LEU A 49 13.80 0.50 -6.22
C LEU A 49 13.78 0.37 -4.69
N LEU A 50 12.64 -0.05 -4.14
CA LEU A 50 12.39 -0.20 -2.70
C LEU A 50 13.17 -1.34 -2.04
N LYS A 51 13.53 -2.35 -2.83
CA LYS A 51 14.20 -3.55 -2.33
C LYS A 51 15.49 -3.17 -1.59
N ASP A 52 15.70 -3.81 -0.44
CA ASP A 52 16.91 -3.71 0.37
C ASP A 52 17.30 -2.27 0.80
N ASN A 53 16.35 -1.33 0.76
CA ASN A 53 16.57 0.09 1.05
C ASN A 53 17.68 0.73 0.19
N GLU A 54 17.75 0.36 -1.09
CA GLU A 54 18.62 1.06 -2.08
C GLU A 54 18.36 2.57 -2.08
N ASN A 55 17.15 2.98 -1.71
CA ASN A 55 16.76 4.37 -1.49
C ASN A 55 16.28 4.60 -0.04
N LYS A 56 15.99 5.87 0.29
CA LYS A 56 15.48 6.30 1.60
C LYS A 56 14.04 6.78 1.56
N LEU A 57 13.21 6.26 0.67
CA LEU A 57 11.81 6.61 0.57
C LEU A 57 11.07 6.21 1.84
N GLU A 58 10.31 7.17 2.34
CA GLU A 58 9.42 7.07 3.49
C GLU A 58 7.96 7.09 3.04
N VAL A 59 7.66 7.73 1.92
CA VAL A 59 6.29 7.86 1.40
C VAL A 59 6.25 7.54 -0.09
N ILE A 60 5.32 6.67 -0.48
CA ILE A 60 4.95 6.46 -1.88
C ILE A 60 3.44 6.64 -2.04
N CYS A 61 3.06 7.49 -2.99
CA CYS A 61 1.67 7.65 -3.39
C CYS A 61 1.47 7.23 -4.84
N LEU A 62 0.64 6.20 -5.04
CA LEU A 62 0.31 5.61 -6.33
C LEU A 62 -1.19 5.70 -6.65
N GLY A 63 -1.95 6.50 -5.89
CA GLY A 63 -3.40 6.52 -6.05
C GLY A 63 -3.86 6.91 -7.47
N GLY A 64 -4.91 6.26 -7.98
CA GLY A 64 -5.41 6.49 -9.33
C GLY A 64 -4.54 5.92 -10.46
N ASN A 65 -3.73 4.90 -10.17
CA ASN A 65 -2.96 4.12 -11.15
C ASN A 65 -3.48 2.68 -11.23
N ASP A 66 -3.18 1.93 -12.27
CA ASP A 66 -3.62 0.53 -12.43
C ASP A 66 -2.60 -0.46 -11.84
N VAL A 67 -2.28 -0.28 -10.55
CA VAL A 67 -1.33 -1.14 -9.83
C VAL A 67 -1.75 -2.62 -9.90
N GLY A 68 -3.05 -2.88 -9.68
CA GLY A 68 -3.63 -4.21 -9.70
C GLY A 68 -3.05 -5.17 -8.66
N ASP A 69 -3.54 -6.41 -8.68
CA ASP A 69 -3.06 -7.44 -7.74
C ASP A 69 -1.59 -7.81 -7.98
N SER A 70 -1.13 -7.80 -9.23
CA SER A 70 0.27 -8.08 -9.58
C SER A 70 1.22 -7.01 -9.04
N GLY A 71 0.89 -5.72 -9.19
CA GLY A 71 1.70 -4.64 -8.62
C GLY A 71 1.64 -4.63 -7.09
N ALA A 72 0.47 -4.88 -6.50
CA ALA A 72 0.34 -5.05 -5.05
C ALA A 72 1.19 -6.22 -4.53
N CYS A 73 1.26 -7.32 -5.27
CA CYS A 73 2.13 -8.46 -4.97
C CYS A 73 3.62 -8.08 -5.05
N ALA A 74 4.03 -7.33 -6.07
CA ALA A 74 5.40 -6.84 -6.21
C ALA A 74 5.81 -5.95 -5.02
N LEU A 75 4.96 -4.99 -4.64
CA LEU A 75 5.17 -4.14 -3.46
C LEU A 75 5.21 -4.98 -2.18
N GLY A 76 4.23 -5.88 -2.01
CA GLY A 76 4.13 -6.76 -0.85
C GLY A 76 5.42 -7.57 -0.62
N LYS A 77 6.03 -8.12 -1.67
CA LYS A 77 7.28 -8.90 -1.55
C LYS A 77 8.45 -8.10 -0.96
N VAL A 78 8.50 -6.79 -1.20
CA VAL A 78 9.60 -5.95 -0.72
C VAL A 78 9.28 -5.24 0.59
N LEU A 79 8.01 -5.02 0.91
CA LEU A 79 7.58 -4.28 2.11
C LEU A 79 8.36 -4.65 3.39
N PRO A 80 8.58 -5.94 3.74
CA PRO A 80 9.27 -6.30 4.99
C PRO A 80 10.70 -5.75 5.12
N SER A 81 11.39 -5.50 4.01
CA SER A 81 12.75 -4.93 4.02
C SER A 81 12.81 -3.44 3.75
N THR A 82 11.67 -2.75 3.56
CA THR A 82 11.62 -1.31 3.29
C THR A 82 11.66 -0.44 4.55
N THR A 83 12.04 0.82 4.38
CA THR A 83 11.95 1.90 5.37
C THR A 83 10.68 2.75 5.24
N LEU A 84 9.79 2.38 4.30
CA LEU A 84 8.53 3.09 4.05
C LEU A 84 7.71 3.23 5.33
N LYS A 85 7.14 4.42 5.50
CA LYS A 85 6.23 4.81 6.57
C LYS A 85 4.80 4.91 6.05
N GLU A 86 4.60 5.33 4.80
CA GLU A 86 3.27 5.53 4.24
C GLU A 86 3.17 5.01 2.81
N LEU A 87 2.12 4.23 2.56
CA LEU A 87 1.80 3.67 1.26
C LEU A 87 0.37 4.02 0.88
N PHE A 88 0.22 4.81 -0.18
CA PHE A 88 -1.08 5.22 -0.71
C PHE A 88 -1.38 4.50 -2.02
N LEU A 89 -2.42 3.66 -2.00
CA LEU A 89 -2.90 2.81 -3.09
C LEU A 89 -4.41 3.01 -3.30
N LYS A 90 -4.89 4.24 -3.12
CA LYS A 90 -6.31 4.58 -3.32
C LYS A 90 -6.68 4.46 -4.80
N ASN A 91 -7.80 3.82 -5.14
CA ASN A 91 -8.24 3.65 -6.53
C ASN A 91 -7.13 3.04 -7.41
N CYS A 92 -6.69 1.82 -7.02
CA CYS A 92 -5.57 1.13 -7.64
C CYS A 92 -5.92 -0.23 -8.26
N ASN A 93 -7.22 -0.52 -8.41
CA ASN A 93 -7.73 -1.78 -8.97
C ASN A 93 -7.25 -3.03 -8.21
N ILE A 94 -7.03 -2.91 -6.91
CA ILE A 94 -6.58 -4.02 -6.04
C ILE A 94 -7.80 -4.82 -5.55
N SER A 95 -7.74 -6.14 -5.63
CA SER A 95 -8.74 -7.06 -5.09
C SER A 95 -8.26 -7.71 -3.79
N ASP A 96 -9.05 -8.64 -3.25
CA ASP A 96 -8.66 -9.47 -2.10
C ASP A 96 -7.34 -10.23 -2.32
N SER A 97 -7.00 -10.57 -3.56
CA SER A 97 -5.76 -11.27 -3.90
C SER A 97 -4.53 -10.40 -3.59
N GLY A 98 -4.48 -9.17 -4.12
CA GLY A 98 -3.40 -8.23 -3.84
C GLY A 98 -3.38 -7.79 -2.38
N ALA A 99 -4.56 -7.55 -1.79
CA ALA A 99 -4.71 -7.20 -0.37
C ALA A 99 -4.17 -8.29 0.57
N SER A 100 -4.42 -9.57 0.27
CA SER A 100 -3.91 -10.70 1.05
C SER A 100 -2.38 -10.72 1.06
N ILE A 101 -1.72 -10.47 -0.07
CA ILE A 101 -0.26 -10.40 -0.13
C ILE A 101 0.29 -9.19 0.65
N LEU A 102 -0.32 -8.01 0.49
CA LEU A 102 0.07 -6.82 1.24
C LEU A 102 -0.04 -7.07 2.76
N SER A 103 -1.18 -7.56 3.22
CA SER A 103 -1.41 -7.84 4.65
C SER A 103 -0.45 -8.90 5.20
N MET A 104 -0.20 -10.00 4.47
CA MET A 104 0.79 -11.01 4.88
C MET A 104 2.17 -10.38 5.10
N SER A 105 2.59 -9.48 4.21
CA SER A 105 3.86 -8.78 4.35
C SER A 105 3.90 -7.81 5.52
N LEU A 106 2.76 -7.19 5.87
CA LEU A 106 2.67 -6.34 7.06
C LEU A 106 2.96 -7.09 8.35
N SER A 107 2.62 -8.37 8.46
CA SER A 107 2.94 -9.17 9.66
C SER A 107 4.44 -9.18 10.01
N LYS A 108 5.31 -8.94 9.01
CA LYS A 108 6.77 -8.90 9.16
C LYS A 108 7.34 -7.48 9.06
N ASN A 109 6.57 -6.51 8.57
CA ASN A 109 7.03 -5.14 8.42
C ASN A 109 6.86 -4.38 9.75
N THR A 110 7.93 -3.72 10.20
CA THR A 110 7.96 -2.95 11.44
C THR A 110 8.05 -1.43 11.22
N CYS A 111 8.03 -0.99 9.96
CA CYS A 111 8.26 0.41 9.60
C CYS A 111 7.00 1.16 9.15
N LEU A 112 6.12 0.48 8.41
CA LEU A 112 4.96 1.06 7.76
C LEU A 112 3.89 1.41 8.78
N GLN A 113 3.49 2.67 8.78
CA GLN A 113 2.56 3.26 9.74
C GLN A 113 1.21 3.53 9.12
N GLN A 114 1.16 3.78 7.81
CA GLN A 114 -0.09 4.11 7.11
C GLN A 114 -0.24 3.30 5.83
N VAL A 115 -1.41 2.69 5.68
CA VAL A 115 -1.81 1.94 4.48
C VAL A 115 -3.16 2.47 4.02
N TRP A 116 -3.18 3.04 2.82
CA TRP A 116 -4.40 3.60 2.24
C TRP A 116 -4.82 2.79 1.02
N LEU A 117 -5.94 2.08 1.14
CA LEU A 117 -6.49 1.17 0.13
C LEU A 117 -7.94 1.53 -0.22
N GLY A 118 -8.36 2.78 0.01
CA GLY A 118 -9.70 3.22 -0.33
C GLY A 118 -10.00 3.12 -1.84
N GLU A 119 -11.28 3.06 -2.21
CA GLU A 119 -11.74 2.97 -3.61
C GLU A 119 -11.13 1.77 -4.38
N ASN A 120 -10.98 0.62 -3.74
CA ASN A 120 -10.53 -0.63 -4.38
C ASN A 120 -11.67 -1.66 -4.38
N LYS A 121 -11.34 -2.94 -4.61
CA LYS A 121 -12.30 -4.05 -4.73
C LYS A 121 -12.16 -5.05 -3.57
N LEU A 122 -11.78 -4.57 -2.38
CA LEU A 122 -11.63 -5.43 -1.21
C LEU A 122 -13.00 -5.81 -0.66
N THR A 123 -13.19 -7.08 -0.32
CA THR A 123 -14.39 -7.59 0.33
C THR A 123 -14.10 -7.94 1.79
N ASP A 124 -15.02 -8.65 2.44
CA ASP A 124 -14.79 -9.30 3.73
C ASP A 124 -13.50 -10.12 3.78
N HIS A 125 -13.10 -10.75 2.67
CA HIS A 125 -11.90 -11.57 2.64
C HIS A 125 -10.63 -10.71 2.82
N GLY A 126 -10.47 -9.63 2.05
CA GLY A 126 -9.34 -8.71 2.19
C GLY A 126 -9.30 -8.05 3.57
N ALA A 127 -10.45 -7.62 4.09
CA ALA A 127 -10.55 -7.06 5.45
C ALA A 127 -10.11 -8.05 6.54
N LYS A 128 -10.52 -9.33 6.43
CA LYS A 128 -10.08 -10.40 7.34
C LYS A 128 -8.57 -10.66 7.24
N SER A 129 -7.99 -10.59 6.05
CA SER A 129 -6.53 -10.73 5.89
C SER A 129 -5.77 -9.61 6.61
N PHE A 130 -6.25 -8.36 6.50
CA PHE A 130 -5.69 -7.25 7.28
C PHE A 130 -5.89 -7.42 8.78
N ALA A 131 -7.07 -7.85 9.24
CA ALA A 131 -7.32 -8.13 10.65
C ALA A 131 -6.30 -9.14 11.20
N ALA A 132 -6.13 -10.29 10.54
CA ALA A 132 -5.18 -11.31 10.98
C ALA A 132 -3.73 -10.80 11.01
N ALA A 133 -3.30 -10.02 10.01
CA ALA A 133 -1.96 -9.44 10.00
C ALA A 133 -1.75 -8.41 11.11
N LEU A 134 -2.79 -7.62 11.42
CA LEU A 134 -2.72 -6.57 12.42
C LEU A 134 -2.74 -7.10 13.84
N GLU A 135 -3.26 -8.31 14.13
CA GLU A 135 -3.19 -8.89 15.49
C GLU A 135 -1.77 -8.88 16.07
N CYS A 136 -0.75 -9.14 15.23
CA CYS A 136 0.66 -9.17 15.63
C CYS A 136 1.47 -7.92 15.19
N ASN A 137 0.95 -7.10 14.28
CA ASN A 137 1.66 -5.92 13.80
C ASN A 137 1.60 -4.77 14.82
N SER A 138 2.76 -4.25 15.20
CA SER A 138 2.90 -3.16 16.18
C SER A 138 3.38 -1.82 15.58
N ALA A 139 3.32 -1.68 14.24
CA ALA A 139 3.76 -0.49 13.52
C ALA A 139 2.60 0.33 12.92
N VAL A 140 1.63 -0.33 12.29
CA VAL A 140 0.54 0.31 11.54
C VAL A 140 -0.40 1.07 12.48
N ARG A 141 -0.55 2.38 12.21
CA ARG A 141 -1.41 3.31 12.94
C ARG A 141 -2.70 3.63 12.18
N ILE A 142 -2.65 3.62 10.86
CA ILE A 142 -3.79 3.98 10.00
C ILE A 142 -3.96 2.90 8.93
N LEU A 143 -5.18 2.37 8.85
CA LEU A 143 -5.64 1.53 7.75
C LEU A 143 -6.90 2.17 7.15
N ASP A 144 -6.82 2.61 5.90
CA ASP A 144 -7.99 3.09 5.15
C ASP A 144 -8.46 2.01 4.17
N LEU A 145 -9.68 1.52 4.39
CA LEU A 145 -10.41 0.60 3.50
C LEU A 145 -11.68 1.26 2.97
N SER A 146 -11.75 2.59 2.93
CA SER A 146 -12.96 3.32 2.55
C SER A 146 -13.41 3.00 1.12
N ASN A 147 -14.69 3.09 0.82
CA ASN A 147 -15.24 2.90 -0.53
C ASN A 147 -14.79 1.57 -1.19
N ASN A 148 -14.80 0.49 -0.41
CA ASN A 148 -14.57 -0.88 -0.89
C ASN A 148 -15.91 -1.66 -0.78
N GLU A 149 -15.83 -2.99 -0.84
CA GLU A 149 -16.98 -3.90 -0.71
C GLU A 149 -16.93 -4.70 0.60
N VAL A 150 -16.31 -4.16 1.66
CA VAL A 150 -16.28 -4.81 2.98
C VAL A 150 -17.69 -4.85 3.56
N GLY A 151 -18.12 -5.98 4.08
CA GLY A 151 -19.39 -6.14 4.77
C GLY A 151 -19.23 -6.38 6.26
N ASP A 152 -20.33 -6.75 6.89
CA ASP A 152 -20.41 -7.04 8.33
C ASP A 152 -19.35 -8.03 8.83
N ALA A 153 -19.03 -9.06 8.04
CA ALA A 153 -18.10 -10.10 8.50
C ALA A 153 -16.65 -9.60 8.50
N GLY A 154 -16.27 -8.76 7.53
CA GLY A 154 -14.96 -8.09 7.49
C GLY A 154 -14.84 -7.03 8.57
N ALA A 155 -15.88 -6.21 8.75
CA ALA A 155 -15.93 -5.20 9.82
C ALA A 155 -15.81 -5.86 11.21
N ARG A 156 -16.55 -6.96 11.45
CA ARG A 156 -16.44 -7.72 12.71
C ARG A 156 -15.05 -8.27 12.95
N ALA A 157 -14.36 -8.77 11.92
CA ALA A 157 -12.99 -9.26 12.07
C ALA A 157 -12.03 -8.14 12.49
N LEU A 158 -12.16 -6.95 11.90
CA LEU A 158 -11.38 -5.77 12.30
C LEU A 158 -11.67 -5.36 13.75
N LEU A 159 -12.94 -5.40 14.19
CA LEU A 159 -13.32 -5.11 15.58
C LEU A 159 -12.76 -6.14 16.58
N GLU A 160 -12.76 -7.43 16.23
CA GLU A 160 -12.15 -8.47 17.08
C GLU A 160 -10.64 -8.27 17.21
N MET A 161 -9.95 -7.92 16.10
CA MET A 161 -8.53 -7.60 16.12
C MET A 161 -8.20 -6.43 17.04
N LEU A 162 -9.06 -5.42 17.16
CA LEU A 162 -8.86 -4.28 18.08
C LEU A 162 -8.79 -4.68 19.57
N LYS A 163 -9.29 -5.86 19.94
CA LYS A 163 -9.15 -6.39 21.31
C LYS A 163 -7.70 -6.82 21.61
N LEU A 164 -6.93 -7.13 20.57
CA LEU A 164 -5.55 -7.61 20.65
C LEU A 164 -4.54 -6.53 20.26
N ASN A 165 -4.87 -5.69 19.28
CA ASN A 165 -4.00 -4.64 18.80
C ASN A 165 -4.25 -3.31 19.52
N HIS A 166 -3.19 -2.78 20.16
CA HIS A 166 -3.23 -1.47 20.83
C HIS A 166 -2.43 -0.38 20.10
N THR A 167 -1.98 -0.69 18.89
CA THR A 167 -1.12 0.14 18.07
C THR A 167 -1.92 0.98 17.08
N ILE A 168 -2.91 0.37 16.40
CA ILE A 168 -3.73 1.03 15.41
C ILE A 168 -4.57 2.13 16.06
N ARG A 169 -4.71 3.25 15.35
CA ARG A 169 -5.38 4.46 15.82
C ARG A 169 -6.58 4.83 14.96
N THR A 170 -6.53 4.49 13.67
CA THR A 170 -7.61 4.78 12.72
C THR A 170 -7.84 3.58 11.82
N ILE A 171 -9.09 3.16 11.73
CA ILE A 171 -9.59 2.26 10.69
C ILE A 171 -10.71 3.00 9.99
N ASN A 172 -10.55 3.30 8.70
CA ASN A 172 -11.61 3.93 7.91
C ASN A 172 -12.35 2.87 7.10
N LEU A 173 -13.65 2.77 7.32
CA LEU A 173 -14.58 1.88 6.61
C LEU A 173 -15.74 2.66 5.95
N GLU A 174 -15.66 3.99 5.84
CA GLU A 174 -16.66 4.81 5.15
C GLU A 174 -16.96 4.25 3.75
N GLY A 175 -18.22 4.28 3.31
CA GLY A 175 -18.60 3.87 1.95
C GLY A 175 -18.49 2.37 1.66
N ASN A 176 -18.43 1.51 2.68
CA ASN A 176 -18.49 0.04 2.55
C ASN A 176 -19.93 -0.49 2.70
N LYS A 177 -20.11 -1.81 2.61
CA LYS A 177 -21.40 -2.53 2.64
C LYS A 177 -21.70 -3.09 4.04
N ILE A 178 -21.48 -2.28 5.08
CA ILE A 178 -21.63 -2.63 6.51
C ILE A 178 -23.03 -2.25 6.99
#